data_AF-A0A9C9Q398-F1
#
_entry.id   AF-A0A9C9Q398-F1
#
_cell.length_a   1.000
_cell.length_b   1.000
_cell.length_c   1.000
_cell.angle_alpha   90.00
_cell.angle_beta   90.00
_cell.angle_gamma   90.00
#
_symmetry.space_group_name_H-M   'P 1'
#
loop_
_entity.id
_entity.type
_entity.pdbx_description
1 polymer ?
#
loop_
_entity_poly.entity_id
_entity_poly.type
_entity_poly.pdbx_seq_one_letter_code
_entity_poly.pdbx_strand_id
1 'polypeptide(L)' 'MKNMPLVIEPEQLEQQLGRDGLLVVDLCKPETFSKGHIPAAVHL' A
#
# COMPACT_ATOMS: atom_id res chain seq x y z
N MET A 1 -8.40 -7.85 -18.40
CA MET A 1 -8.09 -7.23 -17.09
C MET A 1 -6.77 -6.49 -17.23
N LYS A 2 -6.67 -5.24 -16.81
CA LYS A 2 -5.41 -4.50 -16.88
C LYS A 2 -4.60 -4.91 -15.65
N ASN A 3 -3.69 -5.88 -15.81
CA ASN A 3 -2.82 -6.32 -14.72
C ASN A 3 -1.94 -5.13 -14.29
N MET A 4 -1.92 -4.82 -13.00
CA MET A 4 -0.92 -3.88 -12.47
C MET A 4 0.47 -4.49 -12.66
N PRO A 5 1.47 -3.67 -13.02
CA PRO A 5 2.85 -4.13 -13.04
C PRO A 5 3.28 -4.53 -11.61
N LEU A 6 4.27 -5.43 -11.52
CA LEU A 6 4.76 -5.93 -10.22
C LEU A 6 5.42 -4.85 -9.36
N VAL A 7 5.96 -3.81 -10.01
CA VAL A 7 6.55 -2.64 -9.36
C VAL A 7 5.83 -1.41 -9.92
N ILE A 8 5.51 -0.49 -9.02
CA ILE A 8 4.82 0.77 -9.31
C ILE A 8 5.51 1.91 -8.58
N GLU A 9 5.29 3.13 -9.07
CA GLU A 9 5.68 4.37 -8.42
C GLU A 9 4.64 4.81 -7.36
N PRO A 10 5.03 5.66 -6.39
CA PRO A 10 4.12 6.13 -5.34
C PRO A 10 2.84 6.80 -5.85
N GLU A 11 2.93 7.65 -6.88
CA GLU A 11 1.78 8.37 -7.44
C GLU A 11 0.78 7.41 -8.11
N GLN A 12 1.27 6.26 -8.59
CA GLN A 12 0.43 5.22 -9.17
C GLN A 12 -0.34 4.47 -8.08
N LEU A 13 0.27 4.22 -6.92
CA LEU A 13 -0.41 3.64 -5.77
C LEU A 13 -1.45 4.61 -5.21
N GLU A 14 -1.09 5.88 -5.04
CA GLU A 14 -1.97 6.93 -4.50
C GLU A 14 -3.29 7.02 -5.29
N GLN A 15 -3.22 6.94 -6.62
CA GLN A 15 -4.40 6.91 -7.50
C GLN A 15 -5.31 5.69 -7.33
N GLN A 16 -4.83 4.62 -6.69
CA GLN A 16 -5.61 3.40 -6.44
C GLN A 16 -6.10 3.29 -4.99
N LEU A 17 -5.64 4.15 -4.08
CA LEU A 17 -6.06 4.09 -2.67
C LEU A 17 -7.58 4.23 -2.53
N GLY A 18 -8.18 3.37 -1.70
CA GLY A 18 -9.63 3.33 -1.49
C GLY A 18 -10.41 2.53 -2.55
N ARG A 19 -9.76 1.98 -3.57
CA ARG A 19 -10.40 1.09 -4.55
C ARG A 19 -10.74 -0.27 -3.92
N ASP A 20 -11.95 -0.77 -4.20
CA ASP A 20 -12.34 -2.12 -3.83
C ASP A 20 -11.38 -3.17 -4.39
N GLY A 21 -10.94 -4.09 -3.52
CA GLY A 21 -10.02 -5.17 -3.88
C GLY A 21 -8.53 -4.82 -3.83
N LEU A 22 -8.15 -3.63 -3.33
CA LEU A 22 -6.75 -3.29 -3.02
C LEU A 22 -6.44 -3.60 -1.55
N LEU A 23 -5.40 -4.40 -1.31
CA LEU A 23 -4.81 -4.62 0.02
C LEU A 23 -3.37 -4.11 0.00
N VAL A 24 -3.06 -3.16 0.88
CA VAL A 24 -1.69 -2.68 1.10
C VAL A 24 -1.12 -3.40 2.32
N VAL A 25 0.02 -4.06 2.15
CA VAL A 25 0.73 -4.75 3.23
C VAL A 25 2.06 -4.05 3.47
N ASP A 26 2.29 -3.65 4.72
CA ASP A 26 3.54 -3.04 5.15
C ASP A 26 4.36 -4.07 5.95
N LEU A 27 5.59 -4.33 5.50
CA LEU A 27 6.52 -5.29 6.10
C LEU A 27 7.69 -4.60 6.83
N CYS A 28 7.55 -3.31 7.14
CA CYS A 28 8.55 -2.59 7.93
C CYS A 28 8.53 -3.04 9.40
N LYS A 29 9.37 -2.41 10.23
CA LYS A 29 9.36 -2.68 11.67
C LYS A 29 8.09 -2.10 12.31
N PRO A 30 7.52 -2.74 13.35
CA PRO A 30 6.34 -2.23 14.05
C PRO A 30 6.47 -0.76 14.50
N GLU A 31 7.65 -0.36 14.97
CA GLU A 31 7.88 1.01 15.45
C GLU A 31 7.89 2.05 14.32
N THR A 32 8.21 1.62 13.09
CA THR A 32 8.11 2.48 11.89
C THR A 32 6.64 2.59 11.49
N PHE A 33 5.94 1.47 11.40
CA PHE A 33 4.52 1.44 11.05
C PHE A 33 3.69 2.31 12.01
N SER A 34 3.94 2.23 13.32
CA SER A 34 3.21 3.02 14.32
C SER A 34 3.45 4.53 14.22
N LYS A 35 4.58 4.96 13.64
CA LYS A 35 4.92 6.38 13.47
C LYS A 35 4.30 6.98 12.20
N GLY A 36 4.08 6.15 11.19
CA GLY A 36 3.46 6.56 9.94
C GLY A 36 3.48 5.43 8.92
N HIS A 37 2.36 5.23 8.24
CA HIS A 37 2.17 4.21 7.22
C HIS A 37 1.19 4.70 6.15
N ILE A 38 1.16 4.00 5.02
CA ILE A 38 0.22 4.27 3.93
C ILE A 38 -1.21 4.04 4.46
N PRO A 39 -2.18 4.93 4.16
CA PRO A 39 -3.56 4.77 4.63
C PRO A 39 -4.14 3.38 4.31
N ALA A 40 -4.84 2.82 5.29
CA ALA A 40 -5.45 1.47 5.24
C ALA A 40 -4.47 0.29 5.04
N ALA A 41 -3.16 0.51 5.17
CA ALA A 41 -2.19 -0.57 5.18
C ALA A 41 -2.36 -1.47 6.41
N VAL A 42 -2.07 -2.75 6.23
CA VAL A 42 -1.98 -3.75 7.31
C VAL A 42 -0.51 -4.09 7.54
N HIS A 43 -0.07 -4.01 8.79
CA HIS A 43 1.28 -4.43 9.18
C HIS A 43 1.35 -5.95 9.37
N LEU A 44 2.44 -6.56 8.89
CA LEU A 44 2.74 -7.99 9.08
C LEU A 44 4.16 -8.20 9.59
#